data_AF-A0A9D5CFQ2-F1
#
_entry.id   AF-A0A9D5CFQ2-F1
#
_cell.length_a   1.000
_cell.length_b   1.000
_cell.length_c   1.000
_cell.angle_alpha   90.00
_cell.angle_beta   90.00
_cell.angle_gamma   90.00
#
_symmetry.space_group_name_H-M   'P 1'
#
loop_
_entity.id
_entity.type
_entity.pdbx_description
1 polymer ?
#
loop_
_entity_poly.entity_id
_entity_poly.type
_entity_poly.pdbx_seq_one_letter_code
_entity_poly.pdbx_strand_id
1 'polypeptide(L)'
;MNRSFDDLANEMNPVFLSRAEREKLAIQRREEETAEKRRALEQLQQRSRAISSTEPSSSAPDENYEKQAEREREREKEVEAIKEQYLGLKKPKKRVIKPSEKFRFSFDWENTEDTSRDMNVLYQNPHEARPLFGRGFRAGMDRREQKKLAGRLL
;
A
#
# COMPACT_ATOMS: atom_id res chain seq x y z
N MET A 1 -31.25 -13.64 -46.40
CA MET A 1 -30.91 -14.80 -47.24
C MET A 1 -31.33 -16.06 -46.52
N ASN A 2 -32.29 -16.80 -47.06
CA ASN A 2 -32.71 -18.08 -46.51
C ASN A 2 -31.71 -19.12 -47.01
N ARG A 3 -30.90 -19.72 -46.12
CA ARG A 3 -30.05 -20.87 -46.48
C ARG A 3 -30.98 -22.01 -46.87
N SER A 4 -30.75 -22.61 -48.04
CA SER A 4 -31.59 -23.71 -48.51
C SER A 4 -31.34 -24.95 -47.64
N PHE A 5 -32.33 -25.84 -47.53
CA PHE A 5 -32.20 -27.10 -46.79
C PHE A 5 -31.06 -27.97 -47.36
N ASP A 6 -30.84 -27.87 -48.68
CA ASP A 6 -29.75 -28.55 -49.39
C ASP A 6 -28.36 -28.03 -48.99
N ASP A 7 -28.22 -26.73 -48.69
CA ASP A 7 -26.96 -26.15 -48.21
C ASP A 7 -26.56 -26.71 -46.83
N LEU A 8 -27.54 -26.90 -45.94
CA LEU A 8 -27.32 -27.49 -44.62
C LEU A 8 -26.97 -28.98 -44.71
N ALA A 9 -27.63 -29.72 -45.62
CA ALA A 9 -27.30 -31.13 -45.87
C ALA A 9 -25.89 -31.31 -46.44
N ASN A 10 -25.40 -30.34 -47.23
CA ASN A 10 -24.05 -30.34 -47.78
C ASN A 10 -22.96 -30.04 -46.73
N GLU A 11 -23.23 -29.22 -45.71
CA GLU A 11 -22.30 -28.97 -44.59
C GLU A 11 -22.13 -30.17 -43.65
N MET A 12 -23.16 -31.01 -43.52
CA MET A 12 -23.14 -32.19 -42.62
C MET A 12 -22.46 -33.43 -43.24
N ASN A 13 -22.21 -33.42 -44.55
CA ASN A 13 -21.52 -34.52 -45.23
C ASN A 13 -20.02 -34.24 -45.33
N PRO A 14 -19.14 -35.13 -44.84
CA PRO A 14 -17.70 -34.90 -44.90
C PRO A 14 -17.22 -34.87 -46.35
N VAL A 15 -16.69 -33.73 -46.79
CA VAL A 15 -16.11 -33.56 -48.13
C VAL A 15 -14.72 -34.18 -48.18
N PHE A 16 -14.49 -35.08 -49.14
CA PHE A 16 -13.18 -35.69 -49.32
C PHE A 16 -12.21 -34.72 -49.99
N LEU A 17 -11.32 -34.14 -49.19
CA LEU A 17 -10.20 -33.32 -49.67
C LEU A 17 -8.99 -34.20 -49.98
N SER A 18 -8.29 -33.91 -51.06
CA SER A 18 -7.02 -34.57 -51.36
C SER A 18 -5.98 -34.27 -50.28
N ARG A 19 -4.95 -35.11 -50.17
CA ARG A 19 -3.87 -34.92 -49.20
C ARG A 19 -3.19 -33.55 -49.36
N ALA A 20 -2.92 -33.13 -50.60
CA ALA A 20 -2.29 -31.85 -50.89
C ALA A 20 -3.18 -30.65 -50.51
N GLU A 21 -4.49 -30.75 -50.71
CA GLU A 21 -5.43 -29.69 -50.30
C GLU A 21 -5.55 -29.60 -48.78
N ARG A 22 -5.56 -30.74 -48.08
CA ARG A 22 -5.53 -30.77 -46.61
C ARG A 22 -4.24 -30.16 -46.05
N GLU A 23 -3.09 -30.48 -46.64
CA GLU A 23 -1.80 -29.91 -46.24
C GLU A 23 -1.77 -28.38 -46.46
N LYS A 24 -2.29 -27.89 -47.60
CA LYS A 24 -2.42 -26.45 -47.86
C LYS A 24 -3.34 -25.75 -46.85
N LEU A 25 -4.50 -26.32 -46.56
CA LEU A 25 -5.44 -25.77 -45.58
C LEU A 25 -4.84 -25.76 -44.16
N ALA A 26 -4.07 -26.80 -43.80
CA ALA A 26 -3.38 -26.85 -42.51
C ALA A 26 -2.30 -25.78 -42.38
N ILE A 27 -1.52 -25.53 -43.44
CA ILE A 27 -0.52 -24.46 -43.48
C ILE A 27 -1.17 -23.09 -43.37
N GLN A 28 -2.22 -22.84 -44.16
CA GLN A 28 -2.95 -21.58 -44.13
C GLN A 28 -3.53 -21.27 -42.74
N ARG A 29 -4.18 -22.25 -42.11
CA ARG A 29 -4.72 -22.12 -40.75
C ARG A 29 -3.62 -21.79 -39.73
N ARG A 30 -2.44 -22.40 -39.88
CA ARG A 30 -1.29 -22.12 -39.02
C ARG A 30 -0.76 -20.69 -39.22
N GLU A 31 -0.70 -20.21 -40.46
CA GLU A 31 -0.30 -18.84 -40.76
C GLU A 31 -1.27 -17.83 -40.15
N GLU A 32 -2.58 -18.07 -40.30
CA GLU A 32 -3.65 -17.26 -39.71
C GLU A 32 -3.54 -17.21 -38.17
N GLU A 33 -3.38 -18.36 -37.51
CA GLU A 33 -3.19 -18.41 -36.05
C GLU A 33 -1.94 -17.64 -35.60
N THR A 34 -0.84 -17.74 -36.35
CA THR A 34 0.40 -17.00 -36.01
C THR A 34 0.23 -15.49 -36.20
N ALA A 35 -0.50 -15.07 -37.24
CA ALA A 35 -0.80 -13.67 -37.50
C ALA A 35 -1.73 -13.09 -36.42
N GLU A 36 -2.74 -13.83 -35.99
CA GLU A 36 -3.65 -13.43 -34.90
C GLU A 36 -2.91 -13.28 -33.58
N LYS A 37 -2.07 -14.25 -33.20
CA LYS A 37 -1.24 -14.16 -31.99
C LYS A 37 -0.34 -12.93 -32.02
N ARG A 38 0.27 -12.62 -33.18
CA ARG A 38 1.11 -11.43 -33.35
C ARG A 38 0.29 -10.13 -33.19
N ARG A 39 -0.88 -10.05 -33.81
CA ARG A 39 -1.79 -8.90 -33.67
C ARG A 39 -2.26 -8.71 -32.22
N ALA A 40 -2.61 -9.80 -31.54
CA ALA A 40 -3.04 -9.76 -30.14
C ALA A 40 -1.91 -9.26 -29.23
N LEU A 41 -0.67 -9.73 -29.45
CA LEU A 41 0.50 -9.30 -28.70
C LEU A 41 0.82 -7.82 -28.96
N GLU A 42 0.69 -7.37 -30.21
CA GLU A 42 0.86 -5.96 -30.57
C GLU A 42 -0.23 -5.07 -29.95
N GLN A 43 -1.48 -5.48 -29.94
CA GLN A 43 -2.56 -4.78 -29.23
C GLN A 43 -2.29 -4.70 -27.72
N LEU A 44 -1.80 -5.79 -27.12
CA LEU A 44 -1.44 -5.82 -25.69
C LEU A 44 -0.26 -4.88 -25.41
N GLN A 45 0.71 -4.80 -26.32
CA GLN A 45 1.86 -3.90 -26.22
C GLN A 45 1.47 -2.43 -26.47
N GLN A 46 0.55 -2.14 -27.38
CA GLN A 46 0.00 -0.79 -27.57
C GLN A 46 -0.79 -0.36 -26.34
N ARG A 47 -1.60 -1.25 -25.77
CA ARG A 47 -2.38 -1.00 -24.56
C ARG A 47 -1.48 -0.80 -23.34
N SER A 48 -0.40 -1.57 -23.20
CA SER A 48 0.59 -1.36 -22.14
C SER A 48 1.35 -0.03 -22.31
N ARG A 49 1.67 0.37 -23.55
CA ARG A 49 2.26 1.70 -23.83
C ARG A 49 1.31 2.86 -23.52
N ALA A 50 0.02 2.71 -23.83
CA ALA A 50 -0.99 3.72 -23.52
C ALA A 50 -1.22 3.86 -22.00
N ILE A 51 -1.19 2.74 -21.28
CA ILE A 51 -1.25 2.74 -19.81
C ILE A 51 0.04 3.36 -19.26
N SER A 52 1.22 3.03 -19.78
CA SER A 52 2.49 3.61 -19.33
C SER A 52 2.69 5.09 -19.69
N SER A 53 1.95 5.64 -20.66
CA SER A 53 1.96 7.08 -20.94
C SER A 53 0.98 7.88 -20.07
N THR A 54 0.02 7.19 -19.44
CA THR A 54 -0.97 7.80 -18.53
C THR A 54 -0.59 7.61 -17.07
N GLU A 55 0.16 6.55 -16.78
CA GLU A 55 0.77 6.29 -15.47
C GLU A 55 2.15 6.97 -15.41
N PRO A 56 2.41 7.87 -14.44
CA PRO A 56 3.75 8.36 -14.23
C PRO A 56 4.65 7.17 -13.90
N SER A 57 5.77 7.06 -14.62
CA SER A 57 6.76 6.00 -14.39
C SER A 57 7.18 5.96 -12.93
N SER A 58 7.27 4.73 -12.40
CA SER A 58 7.93 4.37 -11.14
C SER A 58 8.82 5.47 -10.55
N SER A 59 8.40 6.02 -9.43
CA SER A 59 9.33 6.62 -8.48
C SER A 59 8.95 6.02 -7.12
N ALA A 60 9.96 5.79 -6.29
CA ALA A 60 9.80 5.39 -4.88
C ALA A 60 8.60 6.11 -4.24
N PRO A 61 7.94 5.55 -3.20
CA PRO A 61 6.96 6.31 -2.43
C PRO A 61 7.57 7.68 -2.14
N ASP A 62 7.01 8.72 -2.77
CA ASP A 62 7.51 10.07 -2.60
C ASP A 62 7.43 10.30 -1.09
N GLU A 63 8.55 10.60 -0.44
CA GLU A 63 8.56 10.80 1.02
C GLU A 63 7.50 11.83 1.42
N ASN A 64 7.14 12.75 0.51
CA ASN A 64 5.99 13.65 0.71
C ASN A 64 4.65 12.92 0.85
N TYR A 65 4.37 11.91 0.04
CA TYR A 65 3.12 11.16 0.11
C TYR A 65 3.02 10.35 1.41
N GLU A 66 4.11 9.71 1.83
CA GLU A 66 4.14 8.95 3.10
C GLU A 66 4.00 9.88 4.31
N LYS A 67 4.70 11.02 4.29
CA LYS A 67 4.58 12.07 5.31
C LYS A 67 3.22 12.76 5.33
N GLN A 68 2.50 12.73 4.21
CA GLN A 68 1.14 13.26 4.12
C GLN A 68 0.13 12.25 4.65
N ALA A 69 0.28 10.96 4.33
CA ALA A 69 -0.52 9.88 4.89
C ALA A 69 -0.32 9.70 6.41
N GLU A 70 0.88 9.97 6.92
CA GLU A 70 1.14 10.00 8.37
C GLU A 70 0.38 11.14 9.06
N ARG A 71 0.45 12.36 8.49
CA ARG A 71 -0.32 13.51 8.98
C ARG A 71 -1.84 13.29 8.92
N GLU A 72 -2.34 12.62 7.89
CA GLU A 72 -3.76 12.27 7.82
C GLU A 72 -4.15 11.30 8.94
N ARG A 73 -3.34 10.26 9.20
CA ARG A 73 -3.56 9.33 10.32
C ARG A 73 -3.49 10.01 11.69
N GLU A 74 -2.60 10.99 11.86
CA GLU A 74 -2.54 11.78 13.10
C GLU A 74 -3.83 12.58 13.31
N ARG A 75 -4.29 13.26 12.25
CA ARG A 75 -5.52 14.05 12.26
C ARG A 75 -6.76 13.19 12.52
N GLU A 76 -6.82 11.98 11.98
CA GLU A 76 -7.92 11.05 12.23
C GLU A 76 -8.05 10.68 13.71
N LYS A 77 -6.92 10.38 14.36
CA LYS A 77 -6.89 10.06 15.80
C LYS A 77 -7.20 11.28 16.67
N GLU A 78 -6.78 12.48 16.28
CA GLU A 78 -7.19 13.73 16.97
C GLU A 78 -8.72 13.90 16.93
N VAL A 79 -9.32 13.72 15.74
CA VAL A 79 -10.77 13.80 15.56
C VAL A 79 -11.49 12.70 16.36
N GLU A 80 -10.91 11.50 16.43
CA GLU A 80 -11.43 10.41 17.25
C GLU A 80 -11.39 10.76 18.75
N ALA A 81 -10.29 11.32 19.25
CA ALA A 81 -10.18 11.76 20.64
C ALA A 81 -11.21 12.85 20.99
N ILE A 82 -11.43 13.82 20.09
CA ILE A 82 -12.49 14.82 20.24
C ILE A 82 -13.86 14.14 20.27
N LYS A 83 -14.13 13.21 19.36
CA LYS A 83 -15.38 12.44 19.35
C LYS A 83 -15.55 11.65 20.64
N GLU A 84 -14.51 10.99 21.15
CA GLU A 84 -14.57 10.26 22.42
C GLU A 84 -14.93 11.17 23.60
N GLN A 85 -14.30 12.34 23.68
CA GLN A 85 -14.52 13.31 24.76
C GLN A 85 -15.96 13.86 24.78
N TYR A 86 -16.54 14.14 23.61
CA TYR A 86 -17.83 14.83 23.51
C TYR A 86 -19.02 13.91 23.22
N LEU A 87 -18.86 12.84 22.44
CA LEU A 87 -19.93 11.89 22.16
C LEU A 87 -20.02 10.77 23.22
N GLY A 88 -19.04 10.65 24.12
CA GLY A 88 -19.06 9.66 25.20
C GLY A 88 -19.08 8.22 24.65
N LEU A 89 -18.00 7.83 23.97
CA LEU A 89 -17.87 6.48 23.45
C LEU A 89 -17.85 5.43 24.58
N LYS A 90 -18.36 4.22 24.27
CA LYS A 90 -18.42 3.12 25.24
C LYS A 90 -17.00 2.70 25.60
N LYS A 91 -16.65 2.81 26.89
CA LYS A 91 -15.34 2.40 27.41
C LYS A 91 -15.01 0.95 27.00
N PRO A 92 -13.78 0.66 26.55
CA PRO A 92 -13.39 -0.69 26.20
C PRO A 92 -13.56 -1.60 27.43
N LYS A 93 -14.20 -2.76 27.21
CA LYS A 93 -14.39 -3.75 28.27
C LYS A 93 -13.04 -4.37 28.62
N LYS A 94 -12.71 -4.41 29.92
CA LYS A 94 -11.50 -5.10 30.40
C LYS A 94 -11.55 -6.57 29.97
N ARG A 95 -10.51 -7.03 29.27
CA ARG A 95 -10.40 -8.43 28.86
C ARG A 95 -10.26 -9.32 30.09
N VAL A 96 -10.85 -10.51 30.07
CA VAL A 96 -10.63 -11.51 31.13
C VAL A 96 -9.20 -12.01 31.01
N ILE A 97 -8.39 -11.70 32.02
CA ILE A 97 -6.99 -12.11 32.11
C ILE A 97 -6.93 -13.51 32.72
N LYS A 98 -6.14 -14.41 32.12
CA LYS A 98 -5.96 -15.77 32.63
C LYS A 98 -5.23 -15.72 33.97
N PRO A 99 -5.56 -16.57 34.96
CA PRO A 99 -4.88 -16.55 36.27
C PRO A 99 -3.35 -16.66 36.18
N SER A 100 -2.82 -17.45 35.24
CA SER A 100 -1.37 -17.60 35.02
C SER A 100 -0.68 -16.34 34.48
N GLU A 101 -1.43 -15.44 33.85
CA GLU A 101 -0.95 -14.13 33.37
C GLU A 101 -1.08 -13.08 34.49
N LYS A 102 -2.11 -13.18 35.33
CA LYS A 102 -2.31 -12.32 36.50
C LYS A 102 -1.22 -12.45 37.57
N PHE A 103 -0.58 -13.61 37.68
CA PHE A 103 0.53 -13.86 38.62
C PHE A 103 1.92 -13.86 37.96
N ARG A 104 2.00 -13.56 36.67
CA ARG A 104 3.29 -13.39 36.00
C ARG A 104 3.81 -12.00 36.36
N PHE A 105 4.79 -11.95 37.25
CA PHE A 105 5.49 -10.69 37.55
C PHE A 105 6.31 -10.26 36.32
N SER A 106 5.89 -9.18 35.68
CA SER A 106 6.76 -8.39 34.80
C SER A 106 7.34 -7.26 35.63
N PHE A 107 8.65 -7.09 35.59
CA PHE A 107 9.33 -5.92 36.16
C PHE A 107 9.53 -4.81 35.12
N ASP A 108 9.34 -5.15 33.84
CA ASP A 108 9.40 -4.19 32.74
C ASP A 108 8.04 -3.50 32.57
N TRP A 109 8.10 -2.22 32.18
CA TRP A 109 6.94 -1.44 31.77
C TRP A 109 6.40 -1.93 30.43
N GLU A 110 5.08 -2.02 30.32
CA GLU A 110 4.44 -2.41 29.07
C GLU A 110 4.43 -1.22 28.09
N ASN A 111 4.66 -1.44 26.78
CA ASN A 111 4.62 -0.36 25.79
C ASN A 111 3.24 0.33 25.69
N THR A 112 2.18 -0.35 26.12
CA THR A 112 0.82 0.21 26.21
C THR A 112 0.63 1.17 27.38
N GLU A 113 1.57 1.22 28.32
CA GLU A 113 1.59 2.14 29.45
C GLU A 113 2.36 3.44 29.11
N ASP A 114 2.95 3.53 27.91
CA ASP A 114 3.59 4.74 27.40
C ASP A 114 2.55 5.82 27.04
N THR A 115 2.60 6.94 27.75
CA THR A 115 1.71 8.10 27.57
C THR A 115 2.38 9.26 26.84
N SER A 116 3.65 9.12 26.46
CA SER A 116 4.43 10.20 25.84
C SER A 116 4.05 10.48 24.37
N ARG A 117 3.37 9.55 23.72
CA ARG A 117 2.95 9.66 22.31
C ARG A 117 1.68 10.50 22.20
N ASP A 118 1.86 11.80 22.04
CA ASP A 118 0.78 12.70 21.68
C ASP A 118 0.48 12.66 20.17
N MET A 119 -0.77 12.92 19.81
CA MET A 119 -1.24 13.04 18.43
C MET A 119 -0.81 14.35 17.77
N ASN A 120 -0.55 15.39 18.56
CA ASN A 120 -0.20 16.70 18.07
C ASN A 120 1.32 16.91 18.06
N VAL A 121 1.84 17.29 16.90
CA VAL A 121 3.26 17.58 16.64
C VAL A 121 3.87 18.57 17.65
N LEU A 122 3.08 19.54 18.16
CA LEU A 122 3.54 20.52 19.13
C LEU A 122 3.98 19.89 20.46
N TYR A 123 3.34 18.80 20.87
CA TYR A 123 3.67 18.08 22.10
C TYR A 123 4.66 16.93 21.85
N GLN A 124 4.80 16.48 20.61
CA GLN A 124 5.80 15.50 20.21
C GLN A 124 7.21 16.12 20.10
N ASN A 125 7.31 17.38 19.66
CA ASN A 125 8.54 18.18 19.65
C ASN A 125 8.39 19.43 20.53
N PRO A 126 8.26 19.27 21.86
CA PRO A 126 8.11 20.40 22.75
C PRO A 126 9.40 21.23 22.75
N HIS A 127 9.26 22.55 22.62
CA HIS A 127 10.41 23.44 22.77
C HIS A 127 10.97 23.33 24.19
N GLU A 128 12.13 22.69 24.31
CA GLU A 128 12.75 22.49 25.61
C GLU A 128 13.25 23.83 26.17
N ALA A 129 12.85 24.14 27.40
CA ALA A 129 13.36 25.31 28.10
C ALA A 129 14.89 25.20 28.27
N ARG A 130 15.62 26.21 27.81
CA ARG A 130 17.08 26.28 27.97
C ARG A 130 17.42 26.46 29.46
N PRO A 131 18.03 25.46 30.14
CA PRO A 131 18.30 25.55 31.57
C PRO A 131 19.20 26.75 31.88
N LEU A 132 18.84 27.53 32.90
CA LEU A 132 19.57 28.75 33.31
C LEU A 132 19.94 29.66 32.12
N PHE A 133 18.98 29.91 31.22
CA PHE A 133 19.16 30.74 30.03
C PHE A 133 20.31 30.28 29.10
N GLY A 134 20.57 28.98 29.04
CA GLY A 134 21.63 28.39 28.21
C GLY A 134 22.99 28.28 28.91
N ARG A 135 23.08 28.70 30.18
CA ARG A 135 24.28 28.52 31.00
C ARG A 135 24.28 27.23 31.81
N GLY A 136 23.10 26.64 31.99
CA GLY A 136 22.85 25.45 32.81
C GLY A 136 22.81 24.16 32.01
N PHE A 137 22.75 23.05 32.73
CA PHE A 137 22.71 21.70 32.18
C PHE A 137 21.58 20.91 32.85
N ARG A 138 20.94 20.01 32.10
CA ARG A 138 20.02 19.01 32.65
C ARG A 138 20.77 18.12 33.64
N ALA A 139 20.16 17.87 34.79
CA ALA A 139 20.73 16.98 35.80
C ALA A 139 20.77 15.52 35.29
N GLY A 140 21.77 14.76 35.72
CA GLY A 140 21.93 13.33 35.37
C GLY A 140 22.44 13.02 33.96
N MET A 141 22.50 14.00 33.06
CA MET A 141 23.01 13.84 31.68
C MET A 141 24.43 14.41 31.55
N ASP A 142 25.30 13.79 30.74
CA ASP A 142 26.70 14.23 30.61
C ASP A 142 26.78 15.66 30.05
N ARG A 143 27.63 16.49 30.67
CA ARG A 143 27.90 17.88 30.28
C ARG A 143 28.51 17.97 28.89
N ARG A 144 29.34 17.00 28.48
CA ARG A 144 29.97 17.00 27.15
C ARG A 144 28.94 16.74 26.06
N GLU A 145 28.07 15.76 26.27
CA GLU A 145 26.98 15.41 25.36
C GLU A 145 25.97 16.55 25.21
N GLN A 146 25.57 17.17 26.34
CA GLN A 146 24.67 18.33 26.32
C GLN A 146 25.24 19.51 25.52
N LYS A 147 26.54 19.79 25.64
CA LYS A 147 27.19 20.84 24.83
C LYS A 147 27.21 20.51 23.35
N LYS A 148 27.42 19.25 22.98
CA LYS A 148 27.40 18.80 21.58
C LYS A 148 26.01 18.94 20.97
N LEU A 149 24.97 18.55 21.71
CA LEU A 149 23.57 18.69 21.28
C LEU A 149 23.16 20.17 21.19
N ALA A 150 23.55 20.99 22.17
CA ALA A 150 23.27 22.42 22.16
C ALA A 150 23.95 23.15 20.99
N GLY A 151 25.16 22.74 20.60
CA GLY A 151 25.87 23.32 19.45
C GLY A 151 25.33 22.90 18.09
N ARG A 152 24.53 21.83 18.02
CA ARG A 152 23.84 21.39 16.78
C ARG A 152 22.50 22.10 16.55
N LEU A 153 21.93 22.69 17.61
CA LEU A 153 20.65 23.39 17.63
C LEU A 153 20.79 24.92 17.44
N LEU A 154 21.98 25.39 17.08
CA LEU A 154 22.30 26.75 16.62
C LEU A 154 22.53 26.72 15.10
#